data_AF-A0ABD7CL76-F1
#
_entry.id   AF-A0ABD7CL76-F1
#
_cell.length_a   1.000
_cell.length_b   1.000
_cell.length_c   1.000
_cell.angle_alpha   90.00
_cell.angle_beta   90.00
_cell.angle_gamma   90.00
#
_symmetry.space_group_name_H-M   'P 1'
#
loop_
_entity.id
_entity.type
_entity.pdbx_description
1 polymer ?
#
loop_
_entity_poly.entity_id
_entity_poly.type
_entity_poly.pdbx_seq_one_letter_code
_entity_poly.pdbx_strand_id
1 'polypeptide(L)' 'MKVGKIIETQQPGIHKQLNKNIKQNNKKRRRGKKEDLSFSDYVEMMKHDSYRRHKGALRQK' A
#
# COMPACT_ATOMS: atom_id res chain seq x y z
N MET A 1 37.18 5.14 -5.16
CA MET A 1 36.67 4.60 -3.87
C MET A 1 35.15 4.55 -3.92
N LYS A 2 34.50 3.41 -3.62
CA LYS A 2 33.02 3.33 -3.62
C LYS A 2 32.48 3.73 -2.26
N VAL A 3 31.64 4.77 -2.19
CA VAL A 3 31.04 5.29 -0.94
C VAL A 3 30.31 4.20 -0.15
N GLY A 4 29.61 3.29 -0.82
CA GLY A 4 28.94 2.16 -0.17
C GLY A 4 29.90 1.23 0.62
N LYS A 5 31.09 0.93 0.06
CA LYS A 5 32.09 0.09 0.74
C LYS A 5 32.69 0.78 1.96
N ILE A 6 32.73 2.11 1.97
CA ILE A 6 33.25 2.91 3.09
C ILE A 6 32.22 2.96 4.21
N ILE A 7 30.94 3.15 3.89
CA ILE A 7 29.85 3.15 4.88
C ILE A 7 29.69 1.75 5.50
N GLU A 8 29.89 0.69 4.70
CA GLU A 8 29.88 -0.69 5.19
C GLU A 8 30.96 -0.95 6.25
N THR A 9 32.18 -0.45 6.04
CA THR A 9 33.31 -0.65 6.95
C THR A 9 33.30 0.30 8.14
N GLN A 10 33.00 1.59 7.91
CA GLN A 10 33.05 2.63 8.94
C GLN A 10 31.76 2.71 9.77
N GLN A 11 30.61 2.37 9.19
CA GLN A 11 29.29 2.57 9.80
C GLN A 11 28.32 1.40 9.51
N PRO A 12 28.62 0.19 10.03
CA PRO A 12 27.85 -1.01 9.69
C PRO A 12 26.38 -0.94 10.11
N GLY A 13 26.06 -0.20 11.19
CA GLY A 13 24.68 0.03 11.64
C GLY A 13 23.85 0.81 10.61
N ILE A 14 24.41 1.90 10.08
CA ILE A 14 23.78 2.75 9.06
C ILE A 14 23.65 1.97 7.74
N HIS A 15 24.68 1.23 7.34
CA HIS A 15 24.62 0.37 6.14
C HIS A 15 23.47 -0.65 6.21
N LYS A 16 23.28 -1.31 7.37
CA LYS A 16 22.17 -2.25 7.58
C LYS A 16 20.81 -1.56 7.50
N GLN A 17 20.65 -0.36 8.07
CA GLN A 17 19.41 0.39 8.00
C GLN A 17 19.08 0.83 6.56
N LEU A 18 20.07 1.36 5.83
CA LEU A 18 19.92 1.77 4.43
C LEU A 18 19.47 0.59 3.55
N ASN A 19 20.10 -0.58 3.70
CA ASN A 19 19.71 -1.78 2.96
C ASN A 19 18.29 -2.27 3.29
N LYS A 20 17.85 -2.17 4.54
CA LYS A 20 16.47 -2.49 4.93
C LYS A 20 15.47 -1.55 4.27
N ASN A 21 15.75 -0.25 4.26
CA ASN A 21 14.90 0.76 3.64
C ASN A 21 14.76 0.55 2.12
N ILE A 22 15.86 0.21 1.43
CA ILE A 22 15.84 -0.11 -0.01
C ILE A 22 14.94 -1.33 -0.28
N LYS A 23 15.06 -2.40 0.50
CA LYS A 23 14.21 -3.60 0.36
C LYS A 23 12.73 -3.28 0.57
N GLN A 24 12.40 -2.48 1.59
CA GLN A 24 11.04 -2.07 1.87
C GLN A 24 10.46 -1.17 0.77
N ASN A 25 11.25 -0.20 0.28
CA ASN A 25 10.83 0.68 -0.80
C ASN A 25 10.59 -0.08 -2.10
N ASN A 26 11.44 -1.06 -2.43
CA ASN A 26 11.23 -1.94 -3.58
C ASN A 26 9.97 -2.80 -3.43
N LYS A 27 9.68 -3.30 -2.22
CA LYS A 27 8.42 -4.01 -1.93
C LYS A 27 7.20 -3.12 -2.08
N LYS A 28 7.26 -1.86 -1.63
CA LYS A 28 6.19 -0.87 -1.81
C LYS A 28 6.00 -0.52 -3.29
N ARG A 29 7.09 -0.29 -4.03
CA ARG A 29 7.05 0.00 -5.47
C ARG A 29 6.46 -1.16 -6.28
N ARG A 30 6.81 -2.41 -5.93
CA ARG A 30 6.25 -3.62 -6.57
C ARG A 30 4.75 -3.83 -6.29
N ARG A 31 4.21 -3.27 -5.21
CA ARG A 31 2.78 -3.37 -4.92
C ARG A 31 1.92 -2.47 -5.80
N GLY A 32 2.53 -1.66 -6.66
CA GLY A 32 1.84 -0.68 -7.49
C GLY A 32 1.19 0.40 -6.64
N LYS A 33 1.01 1.59 -7.19
CA LYS A 33 -0.18 2.33 -6.78
C LYS A 33 -1.35 1.50 -7.31
N LYS A 34 -2.33 1.15 -6.46
CA LYS A 34 -3.61 0.63 -6.96
C LYS A 34 -4.32 1.78 -7.69
N GLU A 35 -3.85 2.12 -8.88
CA GLU A 35 -4.55 2.99 -9.83
C GLU A 35 -5.41 2.14 -10.79
N ASP A 36 -5.38 0.81 -10.65
CA ASP A 36 -6.28 -0.12 -11.34
C ASP A 36 -7.48 -0.43 -10.43
N LEU A 37 -8.34 0.56 -10.20
CA LEU A 37 -9.68 0.27 -9.69
C LEU A 37 -10.39 -0.57 -10.76
N SER A 38 -10.72 -1.80 -10.42
CA SER A 38 -11.52 -2.66 -11.28
C SER A 38 -12.92 -2.08 -11.43
N PHE A 39 -13.64 -2.45 -12.49
CA PHE A 39 -15.03 -2.05 -12.67
C PHE A 39 -15.91 -2.39 -11.44
N SER A 40 -15.64 -3.53 -10.79
CA SER A 40 -16.28 -3.91 -9.53
C SER A 40 -16.02 -2.92 -8.38
N ASP A 41 -14.80 -2.38 -8.27
CA ASP A 41 -14.47 -1.42 -7.21
C ASP A 41 -15.25 -0.11 -7.39
N TYR A 42 -15.44 0.34 -8.64
CA TYR A 42 -16.30 1.50 -8.96
C TYR A 42 -17.76 1.24 -8.61
N VAL A 43 -18.27 0.04 -8.95
CA VAL A 43 -19.66 -0.34 -8.64
C VAL A 43 -19.88 -0.40 -7.14
N GLU A 44 -18.93 -0.92 -6.37
CA GLU A 44 -19.02 -0.98 -4.90
C GLU A 44 -18.98 0.42 -4.28
N MET A 45 -18.10 1.31 -4.76
CA MET A 45 -18.00 2.68 -4.26
C MET A 45 -19.24 3.55 -4.59
N MET A 46 -19.84 3.36 -5.76
CA MET A 46 -21.08 4.06 -6.18
C MET A 46 -22.34 3.44 -5.56
N LYS A 47 -22.23 2.27 -4.93
CA LYS A 47 -23.35 1.62 -4.27
C LYS A 47 -23.61 2.32 -2.94
N HIS A 48 -24.67 3.12 -2.89
CA HIS A 48 -25.19 3.67 -1.64
C HIS A 48 -25.88 2.56 -0.83
N ASP A 49 -25.12 1.72 -0.13
CA ASP A 49 -25.62 0.64 0.73
C ASP A 49 -26.09 1.12 2.11
N SER A 50 -26.13 2.43 2.32
CA SER A 50 -26.66 3.06 3.54
C SER A 50 -28.11 2.68 3.82
N TYR A 51 -28.85 2.20 2.83
CA TYR A 51 -30.21 1.72 3.00
C TYR A 51 -30.38 0.28 2.54
N ARG A 52 -31.05 -0.53 3.34
CA ARG A 52 -31.44 -1.91 3.06
C ARG A 52 -32.94 -2.06 3.17
N ARG A 53 -33.55 -2.85 2.28
CA ARG A 53 -34.94 -3.29 2.47
C ARG A 53 -35.00 -4.37 3.55
N HIS A 54 -35.81 -4.14 4.58
CA HIS A 54 -36.11 -5.12 5.61
C HIS A 54 -37.63 -5.22 5.78
N LYS A 55 -38.18 -6.42 5.53
CA LYS A 55 -39.63 -6.70 5.60
C LYS A 55 -40.46 -5.69 4.79
N GLY A 56 -40.05 -5.42 3.55
CA GLY A 56 -40.75 -4.50 2.64
C GLY A 56 -40.44 -3.01 2.84
N ALA A 57 -40.03 -2.60 4.04
CA ALA A 57 -39.67 -1.20 4.33
C ALA A 57 -38.21 -0.89 3.98
N LEU A 58 -37.96 0.33 3.47
CA LEU A 58 -36.61 0.86 3.35
C LEU A 58 -36.12 1.26 4.74
N ARG A 59 -34.98 0.72 5.17
CA ARG A 59 -34.34 1.08 6.45
C ARG A 59 -32.92 1.51 6.20
N GLN A 60 -32.45 2.48 6.96
CA GLN A 60 -31.01 2.73 7.01
C GLN A 60 -30.35 1.50 7.66
N LYS A 61 -29.20 1.10 7.12
CA LYS A 61 -28.39 0.01 7.65
C LYS A 61 -27.86 0.36 9.03
#